data_AF-W7D9P4-F1
#
_entry.id   AF-W7D9P4-F1
#
_cell.length_a   1.000
_cell.length_b   1.000
_cell.length_c   1.000
_cell.angle_alpha   90.00
_cell.angle_beta   90.00
_cell.angle_gamma   90.00
#
_symmetry.space_group_name_H-M   'P 1'
#
loop_
_entity.id
_entity.type
_entity.pdbx_description
1 polymer ?
#
loop_
_entity_poly.entity_id
_entity_poly.type
_entity_poly.pdbx_seq_one_letter_code
_entity_poly.pdbx_strand_id
1 'polypeptide(L)'
;MLDYDGSAGIWSTRSSVSSQQEYIAAADYDYQLSNVILPDTYYITTPQAKLFKDHPEKDGESGWFFEVLSGDSAGNSLQRLTKNSSTRGHIHQRMNNGISSWIATRAGQLDYVKIPLVPAIASEVEELRVANQGNYLIIRGKTKINFKDNDGAIFANLPEGYRPNFYWEQICALGGTTGYTKVTVNADGRMNFYGLDAVNEPAITSVYMYLTIPIF
;
A
#
# COMPACT_ATOMS: atom_id res chain seq x y z
N MET A 1 -8.65 -23.91 54.66
CA MET A 1 -7.55 -22.98 54.35
C MET A 1 -7.51 -22.92 52.84
N LEU A 2 -7.87 -21.79 52.24
CA LEU A 2 -7.89 -21.58 50.79
C LEU A 2 -6.69 -20.69 50.47
N ASP A 3 -5.68 -21.26 49.82
CA ASP A 3 -4.51 -20.52 49.34
C ASP A 3 -4.93 -19.63 48.17
N TYR A 4 -4.80 -18.32 48.35
CA TYR A 4 -4.95 -17.33 47.29
C TYR A 4 -3.59 -17.10 46.64
N ASP A 5 -3.24 -17.92 45.65
CA ASP A 5 -2.19 -17.60 44.68
C ASP A 5 -2.72 -16.55 43.68
N GLY A 6 -2.92 -15.33 44.17
CA GLY A 6 -3.29 -14.18 43.36
C GLY A 6 -2.06 -13.62 42.65
N SER A 7 -1.95 -13.85 41.34
CA SER A 7 -1.06 -13.07 40.47
C SER A 7 -1.50 -11.60 40.52
N ALA A 8 -0.67 -10.73 41.11
CA ALA A 8 -0.85 -9.29 41.05
C ALA A 8 -0.26 -8.77 39.74
N GLY A 9 -1.10 -8.60 38.72
CA GLY A 9 -0.75 -7.76 37.57
C GLY A 9 -0.65 -6.30 38.01
N ILE A 10 0.43 -5.61 37.63
CA ILE A 10 0.50 -4.14 37.77
C ILE A 10 -0.46 -3.56 36.73
N TRP A 11 -1.56 -2.97 37.20
CA TRP A 11 -2.48 -2.24 36.34
C TRP A 11 -2.01 -0.78 36.23
N SER A 12 -1.53 -0.38 35.05
CA SER A 12 -1.34 1.04 34.74
C SER A 12 -2.61 1.60 34.09
N THR A 13 -3.25 2.59 34.72
CA THR A 13 -4.35 3.34 34.10
C THR A 13 -3.78 4.43 33.21
N ARG A 14 -4.06 4.39 31.90
CA ARG A 14 -3.71 5.46 30.95
C ARG A 14 -4.94 6.34 30.67
N SER A 15 -4.81 7.63 30.92
CA SER A 15 -5.87 8.61 30.68
C SER A 15 -5.74 9.21 29.28
N SER A 16 -6.84 9.28 28.52
CA SER A 16 -6.87 9.93 27.19
C SER A 16 -6.71 11.45 27.24
N VAL A 17 -6.77 12.05 28.44
CA VAL A 17 -6.51 13.49 28.69
C VAL A 17 -5.14 13.76 29.31
N SER A 18 -4.28 12.73 29.40
CA SER A 18 -2.88 12.92 29.81
C SER A 18 -2.16 13.77 28.76
N SER A 19 -1.53 14.87 29.18
CA SER A 19 -0.57 15.62 28.35
C SER A 19 0.70 14.81 28.04
N GLN A 20 0.82 13.61 28.62
CA GLN A 20 1.83 12.60 28.34
C GLN A 20 1.23 11.50 27.46
N GLN A 21 0.83 11.83 26.23
CA GLN A 21 0.86 10.80 25.18
C GLN A 21 2.30 10.30 25.12
N GLU A 22 2.52 8.98 25.12
CA GLU A 22 3.88 8.42 24.99
C GLU A 22 4.36 8.62 23.56
N TYR A 23 4.94 9.81 23.35
CA TYR A 23 5.68 10.13 22.16
C TYR A 23 7.00 9.38 22.19
N ILE A 24 7.28 8.59 21.15
CA ILE A 24 8.61 8.00 20.98
C ILE A 24 9.47 8.90 20.10
N ALA A 25 10.71 9.13 20.52
CA ALA A 25 11.71 9.81 19.71
C ALA A 25 12.59 8.77 19.00
N ALA A 26 12.81 8.94 17.70
CA ALA A 26 13.54 7.96 16.90
C ALA A 26 14.98 7.74 17.39
N ALA A 27 15.61 8.79 17.94
CA ALA A 27 16.98 8.72 18.46
C ALA A 27 17.12 7.75 19.65
N ASP A 28 16.08 7.58 20.48
CA ASP A 28 16.12 6.70 21.65
C ASP A 28 16.11 5.21 21.27
N TYR A 29 15.81 4.90 20.01
CA TYR A 29 15.66 3.54 19.47
C TYR A 29 16.55 3.30 18.24
N ASP A 30 17.69 3.99 18.14
CA ASP A 30 18.63 3.92 17.00
C ASP A 30 17.99 4.13 15.62
N TYR A 31 16.91 4.92 15.59
CA TYR A 31 16.13 5.21 14.40
C TYR A 31 15.47 3.96 13.79
N GLN A 32 15.16 2.94 14.59
CA GLN A 32 14.49 1.71 14.16
C GLN A 32 13.25 1.43 15.01
N LEU A 33 12.09 1.25 14.37
CA LEU A 33 10.87 0.79 15.04
C LEU A 33 11.04 -0.63 15.57
N SER A 34 11.89 -1.45 14.94
CA SER A 34 12.17 -2.82 15.41
C SER A 34 12.78 -2.83 16.82
N ASN A 35 13.41 -1.74 17.24
CA ASN A 35 14.02 -1.61 18.57
C ASN A 35 12.99 -1.20 19.64
N VAL A 36 11.79 -0.79 19.25
CA VAL A 36 10.67 -0.54 20.18
C VAL A 36 9.97 -1.88 20.44
N ILE A 37 10.40 -2.57 21.50
CA ILE A 37 9.99 -3.95 21.79
C ILE A 37 9.07 -4.11 23.00
N LEU A 38 8.98 -3.08 23.84
CA LEU A 38 8.12 -3.12 25.02
C LEU A 38 6.66 -3.07 24.59
N PRO A 39 5.80 -4.01 25.04
CA PRO A 39 4.40 -4.02 24.68
C PRO A 39 3.67 -2.79 25.21
N ASP A 40 3.19 -1.94 24.30
CA ASP A 40 2.42 -0.74 24.62
C ASP A 40 1.79 -0.10 23.37
N THR A 41 1.00 0.95 23.59
CA THR A 41 0.54 1.90 22.57
C THR A 41 1.30 3.22 22.69
N TYR A 42 2.03 3.55 21.65
CA TYR A 42 2.81 4.77 21.48
C TYR A 42 2.17 5.68 20.42
N TYR A 43 2.59 6.94 20.41
CA TYR A 43 2.30 7.85 19.32
C TYR A 43 3.60 8.36 18.67
N ILE A 44 3.63 8.38 17.36
CA ILE A 44 4.75 8.88 16.56
C ILE A 44 4.28 10.14 15.85
N THR A 45 4.95 11.26 16.11
CA THR A 45 4.66 12.51 15.40
C THR A 45 5.19 12.44 13.96
N THR A 46 4.65 13.28 13.07
CA THR A 46 5.10 13.36 11.68
C THR A 46 6.63 13.53 11.54
N PRO A 47 7.30 14.43 12.29
CA PRO A 47 8.75 14.55 12.20
C PRO A 47 9.49 13.28 12.64
N GLN A 48 9.03 12.61 13.70
CA GLN A 48 9.67 11.38 14.20
C GLN A 48 9.46 10.19 13.25
N ALA A 49 8.27 10.06 12.65
CA ALA A 49 7.96 8.99 11.71
C ALA A 49 8.91 8.98 10.50
N LYS A 50 9.33 10.15 10.03
CA LYS A 50 10.29 10.31 8.92
C LYS A 50 11.71 9.88 9.28
N LEU A 51 12.05 9.86 10.57
CA LEU A 51 13.39 9.51 11.04
C LEU A 51 13.58 8.00 11.21
N PHE A 52 12.51 7.25 11.44
CA PHE A 52 12.57 5.79 11.55
C PHE A 52 12.88 5.14 10.18
N LYS A 53 14.02 4.44 10.12
CA LYS A 53 14.59 3.88 8.88
C LYS A 53 13.77 2.73 8.31
N ASP A 54 13.07 2.00 9.17
CA ASP A 54 12.23 0.86 8.85
C ASP A 54 10.73 1.19 8.88
N HIS A 55 10.35 2.48 8.94
CA HIS A 55 8.95 2.90 8.78
C HIS A 55 8.49 2.65 7.32
N PRO A 56 7.28 2.08 7.09
CA PRO A 56 6.82 1.69 5.75
C PRO A 56 6.40 2.88 4.87
N GLU A 57 6.05 4.03 5.46
CA GLU A 57 5.66 5.26 4.73
C GLU A 57 6.56 6.43 5.13
N LYS A 58 7.68 6.63 4.40
CA LYS A 58 8.67 7.68 4.73
C LYS A 58 8.27 9.09 4.29
N ASP A 59 7.46 9.19 3.24
CA ASP A 59 7.06 10.48 2.66
C ASP A 59 5.75 11.04 3.26
N GLY A 60 5.26 10.44 4.35
CA GLY A 60 3.98 10.80 4.96
C GLY A 60 3.97 12.16 5.67
N GLU A 61 2.84 12.86 5.58
CA GLU A 61 2.54 14.09 6.32
C GLU A 61 1.57 13.84 7.49
N SER A 62 1.76 12.73 8.22
CA SER A 62 0.84 12.37 9.32
C SER A 62 1.59 11.72 10.47
N GLY A 63 1.04 11.88 11.67
CA GLY A 63 1.42 11.07 12.82
C GLY A 63 0.80 9.67 12.75
N TRP A 64 1.29 8.79 13.61
CA TRP A 64 0.94 7.37 13.63
C TRP A 64 0.74 6.90 15.06
N PHE A 65 -0.33 6.14 15.29
CA PHE A 65 -0.41 5.29 16.47
C PHE A 65 0.44 4.06 16.21
N PHE A 66 1.31 3.72 17.15
CA PHE A 66 2.21 2.59 17.04
C PHE A 66 2.01 1.65 18.23
N GLU A 67 1.57 0.44 17.95
CA GLU A 67 1.28 -0.57 18.96
C GLU A 67 2.31 -1.69 18.86
N VAL A 68 2.88 -2.05 20.00
CA VAL A 68 3.68 -3.25 20.17
C VAL A 68 2.86 -4.20 21.02
N LEU A 69 2.48 -5.33 20.45
CA LEU A 69 1.72 -6.36 21.13
C LEU A 69 2.68 -7.48 21.53
N SER A 70 2.50 -8.00 22.74
CA SER A 70 3.20 -9.21 23.20
C SER A 70 2.95 -10.33 22.19
N GLY A 71 4.02 -10.92 21.66
CA GLY A 71 3.92 -12.10 20.80
C GLY A 71 4.02 -13.37 21.64
N ASP A 72 4.87 -14.29 21.22
CA ASP A 72 5.00 -15.61 21.84
C ASP A 72 6.07 -15.65 22.95
N SER A 73 6.16 -16.79 23.62
CA SER A 73 7.13 -17.06 24.67
C SER A 73 8.59 -17.04 24.21
N ALA A 74 8.86 -16.97 22.89
CA ALA A 74 10.20 -16.82 22.34
C ALA A 74 10.67 -15.35 22.26
N GLY A 75 9.86 -14.40 22.75
CA GLY A 75 10.20 -12.98 22.78
C GLY A 75 9.83 -12.23 21.50
N ASN A 76 9.01 -12.84 20.65
CA ASN A 76 8.51 -12.17 19.46
C ASN A 76 7.50 -11.09 19.85
N SER A 77 7.42 -10.01 19.07
CA SER A 77 6.35 -9.02 19.20
C SER A 77 5.68 -8.75 17.86
N LEU A 78 4.38 -8.45 17.90
CA LEU A 78 3.65 -7.95 16.74
C LEU A 78 3.68 -6.42 16.81
N GLN A 79 4.07 -5.78 15.72
CA GLN A 79 4.07 -4.33 15.61
C GLN A 79 2.99 -3.87 14.64
N ARG A 80 2.21 -2.88 15.04
CA ARG A 80 1.14 -2.29 14.23
C ARG A 80 1.25 -0.77 14.19
N LEU A 81 1.26 -0.20 13.00
CA LEU A 81 1.17 1.23 12.74
C LEU A 81 -0.22 1.55 12.20
N THR A 82 -0.90 2.52 12.80
CA THR A 82 -2.18 3.06 12.33
C THR A 82 -2.05 4.55 12.09
N LYS A 83 -2.31 4.99 10.86
CA LYS A 83 -2.20 6.41 10.49
C LYS A 83 -3.21 7.25 11.25
N ASN A 84 -2.77 8.35 11.82
CA ASN A 84 -3.68 9.33 12.42
C ASN A 84 -4.30 10.19 11.31
N SER A 85 -5.38 9.69 10.70
CA SER A 85 -6.14 10.41 9.68
C SER A 85 -7.62 10.08 9.81
N SER A 86 -8.47 11.09 9.61
CA SER A 86 -9.93 10.95 9.60
C SER A 86 -10.50 10.49 8.25
N THR A 87 -9.71 10.58 7.17
CA THR A 87 -10.16 10.26 5.81
C THR A 87 -9.43 9.08 5.19
N ARG A 88 -8.22 8.75 5.64
CA ARG A 88 -7.36 7.69 5.07
C ARG A 88 -6.97 6.70 6.17
N GLY A 89 -7.56 5.51 6.15
CA GLY A 89 -7.17 4.43 7.05
C GLY A 89 -5.99 3.67 6.50
N HIS A 90 -4.76 3.93 6.95
CA HIS A 90 -3.60 3.09 6.64
C HIS A 90 -3.18 2.32 7.88
N ILE A 91 -3.11 1.00 7.76
CA ILE A 91 -2.66 0.11 8.82
C ILE A 91 -1.50 -0.71 8.26
N HIS A 92 -0.37 -0.72 8.94
CA HIS A 92 0.76 -1.60 8.63
C HIS A 92 1.01 -2.52 9.81
N GLN A 93 1.22 -3.82 9.56
CA GLN A 93 1.54 -4.79 10.60
C GLN A 93 2.73 -5.65 10.19
N ARG A 94 3.56 -6.03 11.16
CA ARG A 94 4.66 -6.98 10.96
C ARG A 94 4.95 -7.77 12.22
N MET A 95 5.53 -8.95 12.06
CA MET A 95 6.19 -9.67 13.17
C MET A 95 7.61 -9.15 13.35
N ASN A 96 7.97 -8.84 14.58
CA ASN A 96 9.31 -8.44 15.00
C ASN A 96 10.09 -9.66 15.54
N ASN A 97 10.24 -10.68 14.69
CA ASN A 97 11.08 -11.87 14.90
C ASN A 97 12.03 -12.02 13.70
N GLY A 98 13.23 -11.46 13.78
CA GLY A 98 14.13 -11.37 12.61
C GLY A 98 13.68 -10.36 11.54
N ILE A 99 12.78 -9.44 11.90
CA ILE A 99 12.24 -8.32 11.09
C ILE A 99 11.60 -8.79 9.77
N SER A 100 10.30 -9.12 9.84
CA SER A 100 9.49 -9.37 8.62
C SER A 100 9.10 -8.06 7.91
N SER A 101 8.79 -8.17 6.62
CA SER A 101 8.25 -7.05 5.83
C SER A 101 6.89 -6.59 6.36
N TRP A 102 6.61 -5.29 6.23
CA TRP A 102 5.31 -4.72 6.57
C TRP A 102 4.21 -5.23 5.64
N ILE A 103 3.10 -5.65 6.23
CA ILE A 103 1.85 -5.96 5.53
C ILE A 103 0.93 -4.76 5.67
N ALA A 104 0.48 -4.20 4.55
CA ALA A 104 -0.31 -2.98 4.51
C ALA A 104 -1.80 -3.25 4.20
N THR A 105 -2.68 -2.61 4.97
CA THR A 105 -4.13 -2.51 4.71
C THR A 105 -4.49 -1.03 4.57
N ARG A 106 -5.19 -0.66 3.50
CA ARG A 106 -5.61 0.73 3.26
C ARG A 106 -7.12 0.84 3.11
N ALA A 107 -7.75 1.92 3.56
CA ALA A 107 -9.19 2.14 3.49
C ALA A 107 -9.52 3.64 3.46
N GLY A 108 -10.75 3.98 3.05
CA GLY A 108 -11.21 5.37 2.98
C GLY A 108 -10.81 6.07 1.68
N GLN A 109 -10.39 7.33 1.77
CA GLN A 109 -9.92 8.11 0.63
C GLN A 109 -8.72 7.41 -0.03
N LEU A 110 -8.80 7.28 -1.36
CA LEU A 110 -7.81 6.56 -2.14
C LEU A 110 -6.54 7.39 -2.36
N ASP A 111 -5.42 6.83 -1.93
CA ASP A 111 -4.07 7.37 -2.16
C ASP A 111 -3.53 6.83 -3.47
N TYR A 112 -3.74 7.62 -4.52
CA TYR A 112 -3.28 7.29 -5.85
C TYR A 112 -1.78 7.56 -6.00
N VAL A 113 -1.08 6.57 -6.54
CA VAL A 113 0.31 6.67 -6.96
C VAL A 113 0.36 6.53 -8.48
N LYS A 114 1.14 7.40 -9.13
CA LYS A 114 1.35 7.35 -10.57
C LYS A 114 2.00 6.03 -10.96
N ILE A 115 1.47 5.40 -12.01
CA ILE A 115 2.06 4.23 -12.65
C ILE A 115 3.01 4.73 -13.75
N PRO A 116 4.30 4.41 -13.69
CA PRO A 116 5.24 4.75 -14.76
C PRO A 116 4.90 4.02 -16.07
N LEU A 117 4.78 4.79 -17.16
CA LEU A 117 4.66 4.26 -18.51
C LEU A 117 6.04 3.99 -19.11
N VAL A 118 6.11 3.03 -20.04
CA VAL A 118 7.28 2.78 -20.88
C VAL A 118 7.19 3.75 -22.08
N PRO A 119 8.02 4.81 -22.16
CA PRO A 119 7.80 5.91 -23.11
C PRO A 119 7.88 5.52 -24.59
N ALA A 120 8.61 4.44 -24.91
CA ALA A 120 8.71 3.92 -26.26
C ALA A 120 7.43 3.21 -26.74
N ILE A 121 6.57 2.79 -25.81
CA ILE A 121 5.38 1.97 -26.07
C ILE A 121 4.11 2.80 -25.89
N ALA A 122 4.08 3.61 -24.82
CA ALA A 122 2.89 4.31 -24.39
C ALA A 122 3.19 5.74 -23.92
N SER A 123 2.23 6.63 -24.16
CA SER A 123 2.28 8.02 -23.70
C SER A 123 1.07 8.37 -22.83
N GLU A 124 1.25 9.35 -21.97
CA GLU A 124 0.19 9.82 -21.09
C GLU A 124 -0.88 10.60 -21.88
N VAL A 125 -2.15 10.27 -21.64
CA VAL A 125 -3.31 11.08 -22.08
C VAL A 125 -4.01 11.64 -20.84
N GLU A 126 -4.21 10.78 -19.85
CA GLU A 126 -4.63 11.11 -18.49
C GLU A 126 -3.81 10.25 -17.54
N GLU A 127 -3.27 10.83 -16.47
CA GLU A 127 -2.37 10.14 -15.54
C GLU A 127 -2.89 8.74 -15.17
N LEU A 128 -2.12 7.73 -15.56
CA LEU A 128 -2.35 6.35 -15.13
C LEU A 128 -1.87 6.20 -13.70
N ARG A 129 -2.75 5.75 -12.82
CA ARG A 129 -2.49 5.72 -11.37
C ARG A 129 -3.18 4.54 -10.70
N VAL A 130 -2.58 4.06 -9.62
CA VAL A 130 -3.06 2.94 -8.81
C VAL A 130 -3.28 3.38 -7.37
N ALA A 131 -4.34 2.88 -6.74
CA ALA A 131 -4.56 2.99 -5.31
C ALA A 131 -4.94 1.62 -4.73
N ASN A 132 -4.67 1.41 -3.44
CA ASN A 132 -5.16 0.25 -2.70
C ASN A 132 -6.43 0.67 -1.93
N GLN A 133 -7.47 -0.14 -2.05
CA GLN A 133 -8.75 -0.02 -1.36
C GLN A 133 -9.08 -1.33 -0.65
N GLY A 134 -8.42 -1.56 0.47
CA GLY A 134 -8.56 -2.73 1.33
C GLY A 134 -8.12 -3.97 0.59
N ASN A 135 -9.10 -4.59 -0.03
CA ASN A 135 -9.04 -5.89 -0.69
C ASN A 135 -8.90 -5.77 -2.22
N TYR A 136 -8.76 -4.54 -2.72
CA TYR A 136 -8.67 -4.30 -4.15
C TYR A 136 -7.57 -3.29 -4.49
N LEU A 137 -6.94 -3.46 -5.63
CA LEU A 137 -6.25 -2.38 -6.35
C LEU A 137 -7.22 -1.73 -7.32
N ILE A 138 -7.21 -0.41 -7.33
CA ILE A 138 -7.96 0.40 -8.28
C ILE A 138 -6.96 1.07 -9.21
N ILE A 139 -6.92 0.64 -10.47
CA ILE A 139 -6.13 1.29 -11.52
C ILE A 139 -7.05 2.15 -12.36
N ARG A 140 -6.71 3.41 -12.57
CA ARG A 140 -7.47 4.31 -13.42
C ARG A 140 -6.59 5.26 -14.23
N GLY A 141 -7.08 5.70 -15.37
CA GLY A 141 -6.43 6.68 -16.23
C GLY A 141 -6.59 6.35 -17.70
N LYS A 142 -5.83 7.03 -18.55
CA LYS A 142 -5.87 6.83 -20.00
C LYS A 142 -4.47 6.95 -20.58
N THR A 143 -4.11 5.98 -21.40
CA THR A 143 -2.83 6.03 -22.11
C THR A 143 -3.04 5.87 -23.59
N LYS A 144 -2.13 6.41 -24.39
CA LYS A 144 -2.09 6.21 -25.84
C LYS A 144 -1.00 5.20 -26.15
N ILE A 145 -1.31 4.22 -27.00
CA ILE A 145 -0.36 3.20 -27.47
C ILE A 145 -0.38 3.19 -28.99
N ASN A 146 0.77 2.88 -29.59
CA ASN A 146 0.83 2.50 -30.99
C ASN A 146 0.71 0.96 -31.11
N PHE A 147 -0.50 0.46 -31.39
CA PHE A 147 -0.80 -0.99 -31.36
C PHE A 147 -0.11 -1.79 -32.46
N LYS A 148 0.08 -1.21 -33.64
CA LYS A 148 0.59 -1.89 -34.85
C LYS A 148 1.86 -2.71 -34.62
N ASP A 149 2.76 -2.22 -33.77
CA ASP A 149 4.08 -2.83 -33.53
C ASP A 149 4.27 -3.31 -32.08
N ASN A 150 3.26 -3.16 -31.21
CA ASN A 150 3.40 -3.32 -29.75
C ASN A 150 2.36 -4.24 -29.12
N ASP A 151 1.72 -5.12 -29.89
CA ASP A 151 0.86 -6.16 -29.31
C ASP A 151 1.67 -7.07 -28.37
N GLY A 152 1.16 -7.30 -27.16
CA GLY A 152 1.86 -8.00 -26.09
C GLY A 152 3.01 -7.23 -25.43
N ALA A 153 3.32 -6.00 -25.84
CA ALA A 153 4.40 -5.23 -25.24
C ALA A 153 4.06 -4.77 -23.81
N ILE A 154 5.09 -4.65 -22.98
CA ILE A 154 4.96 -4.09 -21.63
C ILE A 154 4.86 -2.57 -21.77
N PHE A 155 3.72 -1.99 -21.41
CA PHE A 155 3.49 -0.56 -21.54
C PHE A 155 3.65 0.20 -20.22
N ALA A 156 3.58 -0.52 -19.09
CA ALA A 156 3.66 0.06 -17.76
C ALA A 156 4.08 -0.99 -16.72
N ASN A 157 4.58 -0.52 -15.57
CA ASN A 157 4.93 -1.38 -14.44
C ASN A 157 4.29 -0.84 -13.16
N LEU A 158 3.57 -1.70 -12.44
CA LEU A 158 3.06 -1.34 -11.12
C LEU A 158 4.22 -1.11 -10.13
N PRO A 159 4.15 -0.06 -9.30
CA PRO A 159 5.11 0.13 -8.21
C PRO A 159 5.12 -1.06 -7.26
N GLU A 160 6.25 -1.32 -6.59
CA GLU A 160 6.50 -2.55 -5.81
C GLU A 160 5.40 -2.90 -4.80
N GLY A 161 4.85 -1.91 -4.08
CA GLY A 161 3.77 -2.11 -3.11
C GLY A 161 2.36 -2.29 -3.69
N TYR A 162 2.21 -2.32 -5.02
CA TYR A 162 0.93 -2.43 -5.72
C TYR A 162 0.90 -3.61 -6.70
N ARG A 163 1.83 -4.56 -6.57
CA ARG A 163 1.89 -5.74 -7.46
C ARG A 163 0.96 -6.83 -6.93
N PRO A 164 0.02 -7.37 -7.73
CA PRO A 164 -0.77 -8.52 -7.31
C PRO A 164 0.11 -9.77 -7.22
N ASN A 165 -0.31 -10.79 -6.48
CA ASN A 165 0.37 -12.09 -6.40
C ASN A 165 -0.10 -13.09 -7.49
N PHE A 166 -0.99 -12.65 -8.39
CA PHE A 166 -1.56 -13.47 -9.45
C PHE A 166 -1.66 -12.69 -10.77
N TYR A 167 -2.00 -13.41 -11.85
CA TYR A 167 -2.28 -12.83 -13.16
C TYR A 167 -3.74 -12.35 -13.24
N TRP A 168 -3.94 -11.11 -13.68
CA TRP A 168 -5.26 -10.51 -13.89
C TRP A 168 -5.41 -10.00 -15.32
N GLU A 169 -6.62 -10.04 -15.86
CA GLU A 169 -6.93 -9.45 -17.15
C GLU A 169 -8.32 -8.81 -17.18
N GLN A 170 -8.47 -7.76 -18.00
CA GLN A 170 -9.74 -7.08 -18.21
C GLN A 170 -9.80 -6.49 -19.62
N ILE A 171 -10.99 -6.49 -20.21
CA ILE A 171 -11.24 -5.80 -21.48
C ILE A 171 -11.43 -4.31 -21.21
N CYS A 172 -10.71 -3.48 -21.95
CA CYS A 172 -10.73 -2.01 -21.85
C CYS A 172 -11.20 -1.40 -23.17
N ALA A 173 -12.01 -0.35 -23.07
CA ALA A 173 -12.52 0.37 -24.23
C ALA A 173 -11.44 1.26 -24.86
N LEU A 174 -11.56 1.47 -26.17
CA LEU A 174 -10.70 2.37 -26.95
C LEU A 174 -11.37 3.73 -27.13
N GLY A 175 -10.57 4.81 -27.05
CA GLY A 175 -11.01 6.17 -27.34
C GLY A 175 -10.78 6.57 -28.79
N GLY A 176 -11.64 7.45 -29.32
CA GLY A 176 -11.60 7.92 -30.71
C GLY A 176 -12.18 6.93 -31.73
N THR A 177 -12.52 5.72 -31.31
CA THR A 177 -13.16 4.69 -32.14
C THR A 177 -14.12 3.84 -31.31
N THR A 178 -14.83 2.92 -31.96
CA THR A 178 -15.54 1.83 -31.26
C THR A 178 -14.66 0.59 -31.29
N GLY A 179 -14.43 -0.01 -30.12
CA GLY A 179 -13.57 -1.17 -30.00
C GLY A 179 -13.01 -1.39 -28.60
N TYR A 180 -12.27 -2.47 -28.46
CA TYR A 180 -11.71 -2.94 -27.21
C TYR A 180 -10.30 -3.50 -27.39
N THR A 181 -9.53 -3.48 -26.31
CA THR A 181 -8.27 -4.20 -26.16
C THR A 181 -8.25 -4.91 -24.80
N LYS A 182 -7.51 -6.01 -24.68
CA LYS A 182 -7.31 -6.66 -23.39
C LYS A 182 -6.11 -6.04 -22.68
N VAL A 183 -6.29 -5.70 -21.41
CA VAL A 183 -5.21 -5.28 -20.52
C VAL A 183 -4.92 -6.40 -19.54
N THR A 184 -3.65 -6.72 -19.35
CA THR A 184 -3.22 -7.73 -18.39
C THR A 184 -2.31 -7.10 -17.34
N VAL A 185 -2.37 -7.62 -16.12
CA VAL A 185 -1.48 -7.30 -15.01
C VAL A 185 -0.88 -8.59 -14.50
N ASN A 186 0.42 -8.76 -14.66
CA ASN A 186 1.14 -9.94 -14.20
C ASN A 186 1.42 -9.85 -12.68
N ALA A 187 1.74 -11.00 -12.07
CA ALA A 187 2.08 -11.09 -10.65
C ALA A 187 3.35 -10.30 -10.26
N ASP A 188 4.19 -9.94 -11.23
CA ASP A 188 5.36 -9.08 -11.01
C ASP A 188 5.06 -7.59 -11.27
N GLY A 189 3.80 -7.23 -11.52
CA GLY A 189 3.34 -5.88 -11.77
C GLY A 189 3.49 -5.40 -13.22
N ARG A 190 4.05 -6.20 -14.13
CA ARG A 190 4.13 -5.82 -15.55
C ARG A 190 2.74 -5.76 -16.17
N MET A 191 2.46 -4.68 -16.88
CA MET A 191 1.19 -4.48 -17.58
C MET A 191 1.39 -4.54 -19.09
N ASN A 192 0.51 -5.28 -19.77
CA ASN A 192 0.56 -5.48 -21.22
C ASN A 192 -0.81 -5.19 -21.86
N PHE A 193 -0.79 -4.86 -23.15
CA PHE A 193 -1.98 -4.92 -24.00
C PHE A 193 -1.92 -6.17 -24.86
N TYR A 194 -3.07 -6.80 -25.08
CA TYR A 194 -3.20 -7.94 -25.99
C TYR A 194 -4.44 -7.80 -26.83
N GLY A 195 -4.26 -7.98 -28.13
CA GLY A 195 -5.34 -7.97 -29.10
C GLY A 195 -5.94 -6.58 -29.28
N LEU A 196 -6.34 -6.32 -30.52
CA LEU A 196 -7.03 -5.11 -30.92
C LEU A 196 -8.27 -5.49 -31.70
N ASP A 197 -9.44 -5.15 -31.18
CA ASP A 197 -10.71 -5.23 -31.89
C ASP A 197 -11.26 -3.80 -32.04
N ALA A 198 -10.99 -3.17 -33.19
CA ALA A 198 -11.36 -1.79 -33.45
C ALA A 198 -11.95 -1.63 -34.85
N VAL A 199 -13.02 -0.85 -34.95
CA VAL A 199 -13.69 -0.55 -36.24
C VAL A 199 -12.82 0.35 -37.14
N ASN A 200 -11.94 1.16 -36.55
CA ASN A 200 -10.99 2.03 -37.25
C ASN A 200 -9.75 2.26 -36.37
N GLU A 201 -8.72 1.44 -36.54
CA GLU A 201 -7.47 1.51 -35.78
C GLU A 201 -6.76 2.88 -35.87
N PRO A 202 -6.61 3.51 -37.05
CA PRO A 202 -6.04 4.85 -37.17
C PRO A 202 -6.71 5.94 -36.32
N ALA A 203 -7.97 5.75 -35.91
CA ALA A 203 -8.71 6.71 -35.10
C ALA A 203 -8.50 6.53 -33.58
N ILE A 204 -7.74 5.52 -33.13
CA ILE A 204 -7.51 5.27 -31.71
C ILE A 204 -6.69 6.40 -31.09
N THR A 205 -7.24 7.01 -30.05
CA THR A 205 -6.60 8.11 -29.31
C THR A 205 -6.13 7.70 -27.92
N SER A 206 -6.74 6.67 -27.32
CA SER A 206 -6.41 6.20 -25.97
C SER A 206 -7.01 4.83 -25.67
N VAL A 207 -6.55 4.22 -24.57
CA VAL A 207 -7.21 3.11 -23.88
C VAL A 207 -7.72 3.62 -22.54
N TYR A 208 -9.01 3.43 -22.28
CA TYR A 208 -9.62 3.77 -20.99
C TYR A 208 -9.41 2.66 -19.98
N MET A 209 -8.73 2.97 -18.88
CA MET A 209 -8.50 2.02 -17.80
C MET A 209 -9.32 2.42 -16.58
N TYR A 210 -10.13 1.47 -16.11
CA TYR A 210 -10.72 1.42 -14.78
C TYR A 210 -10.78 -0.04 -14.36
N LEU A 211 -9.70 -0.52 -13.73
CA LEU A 211 -9.56 -1.91 -13.31
C LEU A 211 -9.74 -1.99 -11.80
N THR A 212 -10.47 -3.01 -11.37
CA THR A 212 -10.61 -3.39 -9.96
C THR A 212 -10.03 -4.79 -9.81
N ILE A 213 -8.85 -4.87 -9.22
CA ILE A 213 -8.07 -6.11 -9.14
C ILE A 213 -8.10 -6.59 -7.68
N PRO A 214 -8.61 -7.79 -7.36
CA PRO A 214 -8.48 -8.37 -6.02
C PRO A 214 -7.00 -8.52 -5.62
N ILE A 215 -6.68 -8.63 -4.32
CA ILE A 215 -5.29 -8.82 -3.86
C ILE A 215 -5.07 -10.08 -2.99
N PHE A 216 -6.02 -11.01 -3.02
CA PHE A 216 -5.98 -12.29 -2.29
C PHE A 216 -5.99 -13.46 -3.27
#